data_AF-A0A967VY95-F1
#
_entry.id   AF-A0A967VY95-F1
#
_cell.length_a   1.000
_cell.length_b   1.000
_cell.length_c   1.000
_cell.angle_alpha   90.00
_cell.angle_beta   90.00
_cell.angle_gamma   90.00
#
_symmetry.space_group_name_H-M   'P 1'
#
loop_
_entity.id
_entity.type
_entity.pdbx_description
1 polymer ?
#
loop_
_entity_poly.entity_id
_entity_poly.type
_entity_poly.pdbx_seq_one_letter_code
_entity_poly.pdbx_strand_id
1 'polypeptide(L)'
;MGETKKEIAVTFWGVRGSTPCANKENMEYGGNTTCLEINVPGTDEILILDSGTGIRNLGNNIIDRPGQIQGRIFITHPHWDHIQGFPFFKPIYGSKNHF
;
A
#
# COMPACT_ATOMS: atom_id res chain seq x y z
N MET A 1 17.55 18.26 7.09
CA MET A 1 17.05 17.29 8.09
C MET A 1 15.57 17.59 8.26
N GLY A 2 14.71 16.82 7.57
CA GLY A 2 13.27 17.06 7.56
C GLY A 2 12.64 16.69 8.91
N GLU A 3 11.63 17.45 9.32
CA GLU A 3 10.90 17.23 10.56
C GLU A 3 10.47 15.78 10.71
N THR A 4 10.85 15.14 11.82
CA THR A 4 10.35 13.83 12.21
C THR A 4 8.84 13.95 12.41
N LYS A 5 8.04 13.29 11.55
CA LYS A 5 6.61 13.11 11.78
C LYS A 5 6.42 12.63 13.22
N LYS A 6 5.63 13.36 14.03
CA LYS A 6 5.40 13.04 15.44
C LYS A 6 4.27 12.04 15.66
N GLU A 7 3.51 11.74 14.61
CA GLU A 7 2.27 10.95 14.68
C GLU A 7 2.28 9.80 13.68
N ILE A 8 1.60 8.71 14.04
CA ILE A 8 1.31 7.61 13.13
C ILE A 8 0.36 8.13 12.05
N ALA A 9 0.70 7.91 10.79
CA ALA A 9 -0.14 8.28 9.66
C ALA A 9 -0.58 7.02 8.90
N VAL A 10 -1.89 6.92 8.65
CA VAL A 10 -2.49 5.82 7.88
C VAL A 10 -3.03 6.38 6.57
N THR A 11 -2.65 5.76 5.46
CA THR A 11 -3.15 6.10 4.12
C THR A 11 -3.89 4.90 3.54
N PHE A 12 -5.11 5.15 3.06
CA PHE A 12 -5.98 4.13 2.47
C PHE A 12 -5.82 4.13 0.96
N TRP A 13 -5.17 3.09 0.44
CA TRP A 13 -4.96 2.89 -1.00
C TRP A 13 -6.10 2.10 -1.67
N GLY A 14 -6.88 1.39 -0.86
CA GLY A 14 -8.15 0.79 -1.22
C GLY A 14 -8.98 0.46 0.01
N VAL A 15 -10.30 0.58 -0.14
CA VAL A 15 -11.29 0.43 0.95
C VAL A 15 -12.50 -0.42 0.53
N ARG A 16 -12.45 -1.04 -0.66
CA ARG A 16 -13.48 -1.99 -1.10
C ARG A 16 -13.22 -3.38 -0.52
N GLY A 17 -14.30 -4.13 -0.34
CA GLY A 17 -14.25 -5.55 0.04
C GLY A 17 -13.96 -6.44 -1.17
N SER A 18 -14.73 -7.52 -1.30
CA SER A 18 -14.46 -8.66 -2.18
C SER A 18 -14.19 -8.36 -3.66
N THR A 19 -14.70 -7.26 -4.20
CA THR A 19 -14.49 -6.88 -5.60
C THR A 19 -14.11 -5.41 -5.74
N PRO A 20 -13.19 -5.06 -6.65
CA PRO A 20 -12.96 -3.66 -7.00
C PRO A 20 -14.20 -3.09 -7.70
N CYS A 21 -14.58 -1.86 -7.34
CA CYS A 21 -15.82 -1.22 -7.78
C CYS A 21 -15.53 0.18 -8.36
N ALA A 22 -14.86 0.24 -9.52
CA ALA A 22 -14.50 1.48 -10.21
C ALA A 22 -15.66 2.10 -11.00
N ASN A 23 -16.79 2.28 -10.32
CA ASN A 23 -18.04 2.77 -10.90
C ASN A 23 -18.26 4.22 -10.46
N LYS A 24 -18.92 5.05 -11.27
CA LYS A 24 -19.13 6.49 -10.96
C LYS A 24 -19.73 6.71 -9.57
N GLU A 25 -20.69 5.88 -9.17
CA GLU A 25 -21.38 5.93 -7.86
C GLU A 25 -20.44 5.69 -6.66
N ASN A 26 -19.28 5.07 -6.89
CA ASN A 26 -18.34 4.65 -5.86
C ASN A 26 -17.08 5.53 -5.80
N MET A 27 -16.93 6.52 -6.68
CA MET A 27 -15.67 7.23 -6.85
C MET A 27 -15.31 8.16 -5.68
N GLU A 28 -16.28 8.60 -4.88
CA GLU A 28 -16.00 9.39 -3.66
C GLU A 28 -15.02 8.68 -2.71
N TYR A 29 -15.14 7.35 -2.59
CA TYR A 29 -14.28 6.51 -1.74
C TYR A 29 -13.27 5.67 -2.54
N GLY A 30 -13.27 5.77 -3.87
CA GLY A 30 -12.42 4.99 -4.77
C GLY A 30 -12.94 3.58 -5.08
N GLY A 31 -12.23 2.88 -5.98
CA GLY A 31 -12.65 1.58 -6.53
C GLY A 31 -11.78 0.39 -6.15
N ASN A 32 -10.71 0.60 -5.37
CA ASN A 32 -9.74 -0.46 -5.07
C ASN A 32 -10.11 -1.31 -3.85
N THR A 33 -9.76 -2.60 -3.89
CA THR A 33 -9.84 -3.47 -2.71
C THR A 33 -8.74 -3.15 -1.70
N THR A 34 -8.94 -3.61 -0.46
CA THR A 34 -8.13 -3.28 0.73
C THR A 34 -6.61 -3.19 0.48
N CYS A 35 -6.05 -2.06 0.87
CA CYS A 35 -4.61 -1.85 1.01
C CYS A 35 -4.38 -0.59 1.84
N LEU A 36 -3.67 -0.71 2.95
CA LEU A 36 -3.34 0.41 3.82
C LEU A 36 -1.82 0.55 3.93
N GLU A 37 -1.34 1.79 3.94
CA GLU A 37 0.03 2.15 4.30
C GLU A 37 0.02 2.77 5.69
N ILE A 38 0.88 2.29 6.57
CA ILE A 38 1.09 2.86 7.91
C ILE A 38 2.52 3.37 7.98
N ASN A 39 2.65 4.68 8.19
CA ASN A 39 3.91 5.36 8.43
C ASN A 39 4.05 5.60 9.94
N VAL A 40 5.15 5.10 10.53
CA VAL A 40 5.42 5.20 11.97
C VAL A 40 6.55 6.21 12.22
N PRO A 41 6.38 7.17 13.15
CA PRO A 41 7.45 8.08 13.57
C PRO A 41 8.76 7.37 13.95
N GLY A 42 9.88 7.90 13.46
CA GLY A 42 11.21 7.42 13.84
C GLY A 42 11.70 6.17 13.08
N THR A 43 10.95 5.71 12.08
CA THR A 43 11.39 4.67 11.15
C THR A 43 11.11 5.07 9.70
N ASP A 44 11.99 4.65 8.79
CA ASP A 44 11.80 4.76 7.34
C ASP A 44 11.10 3.51 6.76
N GLU A 45 10.75 2.54 7.60
CA GLU A 45 10.05 1.32 7.22
C GLU A 45 8.55 1.59 6.97
N ILE A 46 8.06 1.14 5.82
CA ILE A 46 6.66 1.25 5.43
C ILE A 46 5.93 -0.04 5.81
N LEU A 47 4.91 0.06 6.67
CA LEU A 47 4.05 -1.09 6.97
C LEU A 47 2.87 -1.08 6.02
N ILE A 48 2.58 -2.23 5.41
CA ILE A 48 1.50 -2.40 4.45
C ILE A 48 0.54 -3.46 4.99
N LEU A 49 -0.74 -3.11 5.12
CA LEU A 49 -1.79 -4.07 5.44
C LEU A 49 -2.59 -4.41 4.20
N ASP A 50 -2.62 -5.70 3.89
CA ASP A 50 -3.18 -6.30 2.68
C ASP A 50 -2.58 -5.81 1.36
N SER A 51 -2.63 -6.71 0.38
CA SER A 51 -2.15 -6.50 -0.99
C SER A 51 -3.28 -6.64 -2.01
N GLY A 52 -4.46 -6.09 -1.68
CA GLY A 52 -5.56 -5.92 -2.61
C GLY A 52 -5.21 -4.98 -3.77
N THR A 53 -6.16 -4.67 -4.64
CA THR A 53 -5.87 -3.88 -5.86
C THR A 53 -5.33 -2.48 -5.56
N GLY A 54 -5.56 -1.96 -4.35
CA GLY A 54 -4.99 -0.69 -3.88
C GLY A 54 -3.47 -0.66 -3.85
N ILE A 55 -2.80 -1.81 -3.63
CA ILE A 55 -1.34 -1.88 -3.50
C ILE A 55 -0.60 -1.41 -4.76
N ARG A 56 -1.23 -1.53 -5.93
CA ARG A 56 -0.68 -1.00 -7.19
C ARG A 56 -0.48 0.52 -7.12
N ASN A 57 -1.42 1.24 -6.52
CA ASN A 57 -1.33 2.70 -6.41
C ASN A 57 -0.28 3.11 -5.37
N LEU A 58 -0.21 2.40 -4.24
CA LEU A 58 0.89 2.54 -3.28
C LEU A 58 2.24 2.34 -3.97
N GLY A 59 2.39 1.23 -4.72
CA GLY A 59 3.61 0.93 -5.46
C GLY A 59 4.04 2.05 -6.41
N ASN A 60 3.11 2.61 -7.18
CA ASN A 60 3.40 3.74 -8.06
C ASN A 60 3.75 5.02 -7.29
N ASN A 61 3.24 5.22 -6.07
CA ASN A 61 3.59 6.38 -5.25
C ASN A 61 5.00 6.27 -4.67
N ILE A 62 5.45 5.06 -4.33
CA ILE A 62 6.72 4.87 -3.59
C ILE A 62 7.91 4.51 -4.47
N ILE A 63 7.68 4.00 -5.67
CA ILE A 63 8.75 3.53 -6.56
C ILE A 63 9.72 4.64 -6.99
N ASP A 64 9.23 5.88 -7.07
CA ASP A 64 10.03 7.04 -7.45
C ASP A 64 10.70 7.72 -6.25
N ARG A 65 10.50 7.22 -5.02
CA ARG A 65 11.17 7.76 -3.83
C ARG A 65 12.66 7.41 -3.90
N PRO A 66 13.55 8.36 -3.57
CA PRO A 66 15.00 8.11 -3.61
C PRO A 66 15.39 7.09 -2.53
N GLY A 67 16.33 6.20 -2.88
CA GLY A 67 16.89 5.22 -1.96
C GLY A 67 16.27 3.82 -2.07
N GLN A 68 16.64 2.97 -1.12
CA GLN A 68 16.09 1.62 -0.97
C GLN A 68 14.77 1.69 -0.20
N ILE A 69 13.77 0.94 -0.66
CA ILE A 69 12.51 0.83 0.06
C ILE A 69 12.63 -0.31 1.08
N GLN A 70 12.35 0.02 2.35
CA GLN A 70 12.19 -0.92 3.43
C GLN A 70 10.70 -1.00 3.78
N GLY A 71 10.11 -2.18 3.76
CA GLY A 71 8.74 -2.36 4.20
C GLY A 71 8.46 -3.75 4.72
N ARG A 72 7.22 -3.93 5.20
CA ARG A 72 6.65 -5.24 5.56
C ARG A 72 5.22 -5.30 5.10
N ILE A 73 4.84 -6.42 4.49
CA ILE A 73 3.48 -6.68 4.04
C ILE A 73 2.84 -7.68 4.99
N PHE A 74 1.75 -7.27 5.64
CA PHE A 74 0.92 -8.13 6.48
C PHE A 74 -0.36 -8.46 5.72
N ILE A 75 -0.59 -9.74 5.49
CA ILE A 75 -1.84 -10.22 4.88
C ILE A 75 -2.77 -10.65 6.01
N THR A 76 -3.93 -10.01 6.12
CA THR A 76 -4.90 -10.34 7.19
C THR A 76 -5.44 -11.75 7.03
N HIS A 77 -5.77 -12.16 5.81
CA HIS A 77 -6.16 -13.51 5.43
C HIS A 77 -6.06 -13.70 3.90
N PRO A 78 -5.95 -14.94 3.38
CA PRO A 78 -5.60 -15.19 1.98
C PRO A 78 -6.81 -15.22 1.03
N HIS A 79 -7.82 -14.37 1.25
CA HIS A 79 -8.86 -14.16 0.24
C HIS A 79 -8.33 -13.33 -0.93
N TRP A 80 -8.93 -13.53 -2.10
CA TRP A 80 -8.42 -12.97 -3.36
C TRP A 80 -8.31 -11.44 -3.32
N ASP A 81 -9.29 -10.77 -2.72
CA ASP A 81 -9.33 -9.31 -2.57
C ASP A 81 -8.22 -8.72 -1.69
N HIS A 82 -7.51 -9.56 -0.92
CA HIS A 82 -6.37 -9.19 -0.09
C HIS A 82 -5.01 -9.50 -0.74
N ILE A 83 -4.97 -10.27 -1.83
CA ILE A 83 -3.70 -10.73 -2.44
C ILE A 83 -3.57 -10.45 -3.93
N GLN A 84 -4.68 -10.19 -4.64
CA GLN A 84 -4.70 -10.08 -6.09
C GLN A 84 -3.88 -8.92 -6.67
N GLY A 85 -3.59 -7.90 -5.86
CA GLY A 85 -2.81 -6.74 -6.27
C GLY A 85 -1.30 -6.98 -6.21
N PHE A 86 -0.84 -8.00 -5.47
CA PHE A 86 0.58 -8.25 -5.21
C PHE A 86 1.45 -8.33 -6.47
N PRO A 87 1.06 -9.04 -7.55
CA PRO A 87 1.87 -9.09 -8.78
C PRO A 87 2.10 -7.72 -9.46
N PHE A 88 1.26 -6.73 -9.16
CA PHE A 88 1.33 -5.38 -9.72
C PHE A 88 2.01 -4.36 -8.80
N PHE A 89 2.50 -4.78 -7.63
CA PHE A 89 3.26 -3.95 -6.71
C PHE A 89 4.72 -3.83 -7.17
N LYS A 90 4.97 -2.94 -8.14
CA LYS A 90 6.30 -2.75 -8.78
C LYS A 90 7.52 -2.77 -7.83
N PRO A 91 7.46 -2.20 -6.60
CA PRO A 91 8.59 -2.23 -5.68
C PRO A 91 9.17 -3.61 -5.35
N ILE A 92 8.42 -4.72 -5.41
CA ILE A 92 8.96 -6.06 -5.09
C ILE A 92 10.00 -6.54 -6.10
N TYR A 93 10.01 -5.97 -7.31
CA TYR A 93 10.96 -6.33 -8.36
C TYR A 93 12.28 -5.54 -8.24
N GLY A 94 12.35 -4.54 -7.37
CA GLY A 94 13.57 -3.78 -7.12
C GLY A 94 14.56 -4.62 -6.31
N SER A 95 15.69 -5.01 -6.90
CA SER A 95 16.70 -5.86 -6.25
C SER A 95 17.31 -5.28 -4.99
N LYS A 96 17.20 -3.97 -4.79
CA LYS A 96 17.65 -3.28 -3.58
C LYS A 96 16.57 -3.18 -2.53
N ASN A 97 15.28 -3.40 -2.85
CA ASN A 97 14.20 -3.21 -1.89
C ASN A 97 14.07 -4.43 -0.97
N HIS A 98 13.57 -4.21 0.25
CA HIS A 98 13.28 -5.25 1.23
C HIS A 98 11.82 -5.15 1.67
N PHE A 99 11.09 -6.27 1.57
CA PHE A 99 9.68 -6.40 1.94
C PHE A 99 9.42 -7.71 2.68
#